data_AF-A0A3D5NPR8-F1
#
_entry.id   AF-A0A3D5NPR8-F1
#
_cell.length_a   1.000
_cell.length_b   1.000
_cell.length_c   1.000
_cell.angle_alpha   90.00
_cell.angle_beta   90.00
_cell.angle_gamma   90.00
#
_symmetry.space_group_name_H-M   'P 1'
#
loop_
_entity.id
_entity.type
_entity.pdbx_description
1 polymer ?
#
loop_
_entity_poly.entity_id
_entity_poly.type
_entity_poly.pdbx_seq_one_letter_code
_entity_poly.pdbx_strand_id
1 'polypeptide(L)' 'MLEAKDAYCTNCEKITYFIPVETGYECQSCKAINTMRGMKDISEDPELKADTVVDLYQPDDIE' A
#
# COMPACT_ATOMS: atom_id res chain seq x y z
N MET A 1 7.63 -3.44 -24.88
CA MET A 1 6.96 -2.26 -24.30
C MET A 1 6.75 -2.60 -22.83
N LEU A 2 7.17 -1.75 -21.90
CA LEU A 2 6.84 -1.94 -20.49
C LEU A 2 5.35 -1.62 -20.32
N GLU A 3 4.62 -2.44 -19.56
CA GLU A 3 3.19 -2.26 -19.35
C GLU A 3 2.92 -1.47 -18.06
N ALA A 4 1.84 -0.69 -18.05
CA ALA A 4 1.37 -0.05 -16.83
C ALA A 4 0.96 -1.11 -15.81
N LYS A 5 1.23 -0.85 -14.53
CA LYS A 5 1.02 -1.83 -13.46
C LYS A 5 0.38 -1.18 -12.23
N ASP A 6 -0.57 -1.88 -11.63
CA ASP A 6 -1.09 -1.56 -10.31
C ASP A 6 -0.11 -1.97 -9.22
N ALA A 7 0.27 -1.02 -8.35
CA ALA A 7 1.12 -1.28 -7.21
C ALA A 7 0.79 -0.34 -6.05
N TYR A 8 1.27 -0.67 -4.85
CA TYR A 8 1.17 0.22 -3.70
C TYR A 8 2.21 1.34 -3.83
N CYS A 9 1.78 2.59 -3.79
CA CYS A 9 2.69 3.73 -3.74
C CYS A 9 3.00 4.07 -2.28
N THR A 10 4.27 3.99 -1.90
CA THR A 10 4.72 4.33 -0.53
C THR A 10 4.58 5.80 -0.19
N ASN A 11 4.53 6.68 -1.20
CA ASN A 11 4.35 8.12 -1.00
C ASN A 11 2.88 8.54 -0.89
N CYS A 12 1.97 7.79 -1.52
CA CYS A 12 0.52 8.03 -1.40
C CYS A 12 -0.15 7.15 -0.34
N GLU A 13 0.57 6.16 0.16
CA GLU A 13 0.09 5.14 1.09
C GLU A 13 -1.21 4.45 0.60
N LYS A 14 -1.31 4.25 -0.72
CA LYS A 14 -2.47 3.65 -1.37
C LYS A 14 -2.08 2.92 -2.65
N ILE A 15 -2.98 2.03 -3.10
CA ILE A 15 -2.86 1.35 -4.40
C ILE A 15 -3.15 2.36 -5.51
N THR A 16 -2.28 2.41 -6.51
CA THR A 16 -2.38 3.32 -7.65
C THR A 16 -1.72 2.72 -8.89
N TYR A 17 -2.04 3.29 -10.04
CA TYR A 17 -1.42 2.94 -11.31
C TYR A 17 -0.04 3.57 -11.43
N PHE A 18 0.90 2.76 -11.93
CA PHE A 18 2.23 3.17 -12.31
C PHE A 18 2.42 3.04 -13.81
N ILE A 19 2.92 4.10 -14.45
CA ILE A 19 3.31 4.06 -15.87
C ILE A 19 4.83 3.88 -15.96
N PRO A 20 5.31 3.06 -16.89
CA PRO A 20 6.74 2.98 -17.14
C PRO A 20 7.24 4.23 -17.85
N VAL A 21 8.35 4.78 -17.36
CA VAL A 21 9.09 5.93 -17.90
C VAL A 21 10.56 5.53 -18.07
N GLU A 22 11.36 6.36 -18.74
CA GLU A 22 12.79 6.05 -19.00
C GLU A 22 13.59 5.73 -17.72
N THR A 23 13.19 6.30 -16.57
CA THR A 23 13.89 6.19 -15.29
C THR A 23 13.27 5.18 -14.31
N GLY A 24 12.21 4.46 -14.70
CA GLY A 24 11.53 3.48 -13.85
C GLY A 24 10.01 3.50 -14.00
N TYR A 25 9.30 3.51 -12.88
CA TYR A 25 7.84 3.54 -12.84
C TYR A 25 7.35 4.80 -12.10
N GLU A 26 6.48 5.57 -12.75
CA GLU A 26 5.89 6.82 -12.22
C GLU A 26 4.46 6.59 -11.70
N CYS A 27 4.24 6.93 -10.43
CA CYS A 27 2.92 6.94 -9.82
C CYS A 27 1.99 7.98 -10.47
N GLN A 28 0.82 7.58 -10.95
CA GLN A 28 -0.13 8.51 -11.56
C GLN A 28 -0.85 9.43 -10.56
N SER A 29 -0.83 9.12 -9.26
CA SER A 29 -1.47 9.98 -8.24
C SER A 29 -0.56 11.10 -7.74
N CYS A 30 0.74 10.87 -7.56
CA CYS A 30 1.68 11.87 -6.99
C CYS A 30 2.88 12.18 -7.88
N LYS A 31 3.00 11.53 -9.04
CA LYS A 31 4.12 11.69 -9.99
C LYS A 31 5.50 11.33 -9.42
N ALA A 32 5.54 10.63 -8.28
CA ALA A 32 6.78 10.13 -7.70
C ALA A 32 7.26 8.87 -8.46
N ILE A 33 8.56 8.81 -8.72
CA ILE A 33 9.23 7.72 -9.46
C ILE A 33 9.84 6.73 -8.46
N ASN A 34 9.81 5.43 -8.77
CA ASN A 34 10.40 4.36 -7.94
C ASN A 34 9.82 4.28 -6.52
N THR A 35 8.55 4.66 -6.35
CA THR A 35 7.80 4.56 -5.09
C THR A 35 6.86 3.36 -5.04
N MET A 36 6.93 2.46 -6.03
CA MET A 36 6.11 1.25 -6.06
C MET A 36 6.70 0.19 -5.14
N ARG A 37 5.89 -0.35 -4.22
CA ARG A 37 6.20 -1.56 -3.45
C ARG A 37 5.45 -2.73 -4.07
N GLY A 38 6.14 -3.84 -4.33
CA GLY A 38 5.50 -5.05 -4.86
C GLY A 38 4.56 -5.67 -3.83
N MET A 39 3.39 -6.15 -4.26
CA MET A 39 2.42 -6.80 -3.37
C MET A 39 2.98 -8.03 -2.63
N LYS A 40 4.05 -8.66 -3.14
CA LYS A 40 4.74 -9.76 -2.45
C LYS A 40 5.53 -9.30 -1.21
N ASP A 41 6.12 -8.11 -1.23
CA ASP A 41 6.87 -7.56 -0.08
C ASP A 41 5.98 -7.21 1.10
N ILE A 42 4.71 -6.88 0.85
CA ILE A 42 3.74 -6.54 1.91
C ILE A 42 3.39 -7.79 2.76
N SER A 43 3.62 -8.99 2.21
CA SER A 43 3.36 -10.26 2.89
C SER A 43 4.58 -10.81 3.66
N GLU A 44 5.76 -10.19 3.53
CA GLU A 44 7.01 -10.65 4.17
C GLU A 44 7.51 -9.70 5.29
N ASP A 45 6.75 -8.66 5.62
CA ASP A 45 6.93 -7.88 6.85
C ASP A 45 6.14 -8.54 8.00
N PRO A 46 6.78 -9.29 8.93
CA PRO A 46 6.10 -9.87 10.09
C PRO A 46 5.59 -8.82 11.10
N GLU A 47 5.96 -7.54 10.94
CA GLU A 47 5.50 -6.44 11.79
C GLU A 47 4.11 -5.89 11.41
N LEU A 48 3.57 -6.24 10.23
CA LEU A 48 2.19 -5.89 9.86
C LEU A 48 1.17 -6.97 10.26
N LYS A 49 1.53 -7.87 11.17
CA LYS A 49 0.56 -8.73 11.85
C LYS A 49 -0.13 -7.93 12.96
N ALA A 50 -1.36 -7.55 12.65
CA ALA A 50 -2.43 -7.31 13.63
C ALA A 50 -2.32 -6.06 14.52
N ASP A 51 -2.63 -4.89 13.97
CA ASP A 51 -3.28 -3.80 14.73
C ASP A 51 -4.61 -3.41 14.08
N THR A 52 -5.39 -4.40 13.64
CA THR A 52 -6.76 -4.19 13.12
C THR A 52 -7.74 -5.27 13.59
N VAL A 53 -7.50 -5.87 14.75
CA VAL A 53 -8.62 -6.44 15.51
C VAL A 53 -9.09 -5.35 16.44
N VAL A 54 -10.02 -4.55 15.93
CA VAL A 54 -10.89 -3.68 16.70
C VAL A 54 -11.34 -4.41 17.95
N ASP A 55 -11.07 -3.78 19.09
CA ASP A 55 -11.49 -4.15 20.42
C ASP A 55 -12.98 -4.53 20.44
N LEU A 56 -13.26 -5.84 20.60
CA LEU A 56 -14.62 -6.38 20.68
C LEU A 56 -15.14 -6.40 22.13
N TYR A 57 -14.67 -5.50 22.99
CA TYR A 57 -15.30 -5.27 24.29
C TYR A 57 -15.55 -3.78 24.50
N GLN A 58 -16.69 -3.29 23.98
CA GLN A 58 -17.35 -2.15 24.61
C GLN A 58 -17.76 -2.56 26.04
N PRO A 59 -17.27 -1.90 27.11
CA PRO A 59 -17.82 -2.06 28.44
C PRO A 59 -18.89 -1.00 28.69
N ASP A 60 -20.06 -1.19 28.09
CA ASP A 60 -21.33 -0.53 28.45
C ASP A 60 -22.38 -1.64 28.30
N ASP A 61 -22.96 -2.19 29.36
CA ASP A 61 -23.76 -1.46 30.34
C ASP A 61 -23.87 -2.28 31.65
N ILE A 62 -23.78 -1.56 32.76
CA ILE A 62 -24.20 -1.97 34.10
C ILE A 62 -25.66 -1.51 34.24
N GLU A 63 -26.63 -2.43 34.15
CA GLU A 63 -27.86 -2.48 35.00
C GLU A 63 -28.62 -3.80 34.79
#